data_AF-A0AAW4KUP5-F1
#
_entry.id   AF-A0AAW4KUP5-F1
#
_cell.length_a   1.000
_cell.length_b   1.000
_cell.length_c   1.000
_cell.angle_alpha   90.00
_cell.angle_beta   90.00
_cell.angle_gamma   90.00
#
_symmetry.space_group_name_H-M   'P 1'
#
loop_
_entity.id
_entity.type
_entity.pdbx_description
1 polymer ?
#
loop_
_entity_poly.entity_id
_entity_poly.type
_entity_poly.pdbx_seq_one_letter_code
_entity_poly.pdbx_strand_id
1 'polypeptide(L)'
;CSSNTPSKLPGLPERVELNGVPTFRSEAYQSGPTALASMLSQQGIVMTPGLLDKPLHLPGAEADLERNMQVLAREYGLMVYPLDAKLTAVLAQ
;
A
#
# COMPACT_ATOMS: atom_id res chain seq x y z
N CYS A 1 5.69 17.38 -15.70
CA CYS A 1 5.05 16.62 -16.80
C CYS A 1 3.93 15.76 -16.22
N SER A 2 2.76 16.35 -15.98
CA SER A 2 1.57 15.60 -15.59
C SER A 2 0.71 15.43 -16.83
N SER A 3 0.97 14.39 -17.62
CA SER A 3 0.11 14.07 -18.76
C SER A 3 -1.20 13.47 -18.23
N ASN A 4 -2.22 14.33 -18.21
CA ASN A 4 -3.62 13.97 -18.04
C ASN A 4 -4.13 13.25 -19.30
N THR A 5 -3.62 12.05 -19.57
CA THR A 5 -4.12 11.22 -20.67
C THR A 5 -5.19 10.29 -20.09
N PRO A 6 -6.45 10.36 -20.54
CA PRO A 6 -7.46 9.40 -20.10
C PRO A 6 -7.03 7.99 -20.51
N SER A 7 -7.10 7.04 -19.57
CA SER A 7 -6.91 5.61 -19.85
C SER A 7 -8.06 5.17 -20.75
N LYS A 8 -7.86 5.23 -22.06
CA LYS A 8 -8.85 4.82 -23.06
C LYS A 8 -8.75 3.30 -23.29
N LEU A 9 -8.74 2.53 -22.21
CA LEU A 9 -8.93 1.08 -22.29
C LEU A 9 -10.44 0.81 -22.21
N PRO A 10 -11.06 0.30 -23.29
CA PRO A 10 -12.49 0.06 -23.31
C PRO A 10 -12.86 -0.98 -22.23
N GLY A 11 -13.86 -0.66 -21.40
CA GLY A 11 -14.36 -1.53 -20.34
C GLY A 11 -13.79 -1.31 -18.94
N LEU A 12 -12.88 -0.35 -18.73
CA LEU A 12 -12.42 0.02 -17.38
C LEU A 12 -13.35 1.03 -16.69
N PRO A 13 -13.51 0.95 -15.36
CA PRO A 13 -14.27 1.92 -14.59
C PRO A 13 -13.65 3.33 -14.69
N GLU A 14 -14.44 4.34 -14.36
CA GLU A 14 -13.99 5.74 -14.35
C GLU A 14 -12.77 5.93 -13.43
N ARG A 15 -11.78 6.70 -13.88
CA ARG A 15 -10.57 6.98 -13.10
C ARG A 15 -10.94 7.84 -11.89
N VAL A 16 -10.63 7.36 -10.69
CA VAL A 16 -10.76 8.11 -9.44
C VAL A 16 -9.38 8.31 -8.83
N GLU A 17 -9.01 9.56 -8.53
CA GLU A 17 -7.76 9.89 -7.85
C GLU A 17 -7.97 10.05 -6.34
N LEU A 18 -7.12 9.41 -5.53
CA LEU A 18 -7.17 9.49 -4.08
C LEU A 18 -6.32 10.67 -3.58
N ASN A 19 -6.97 11.81 -3.33
CA ASN A 19 -6.28 13.03 -2.87
C ASN A 19 -5.86 13.00 -1.39
N GLY A 20 -6.41 12.08 -0.59
CA GLY A 20 -6.20 12.00 0.86
C GLY A 20 -5.11 11.02 1.32
N VAL A 21 -4.28 10.50 0.41
CA VAL A 21 -3.24 9.52 0.75
C VAL A 21 -1.90 10.26 0.96
N PRO A 22 -1.36 10.34 2.19
CA PRO A 22 -0.06 10.97 2.42
C PRO A 22 1.05 10.15 1.75
N THR A 23 1.97 10.81 1.06
CA THR A 23 3.14 10.17 0.46
C THR A 23 4.37 10.42 1.31
N PHE A 24 4.91 9.36 1.92
CA PHE A 24 6.18 9.46 2.65
C PHE A 24 7.33 9.10 1.72
N ARG A 25 8.47 9.80 1.86
CA ARG A 25 9.71 9.44 1.16
C ARG A 25 10.37 8.29 1.92
N SER A 26 10.73 7.20 1.23
CA SER A 26 11.57 6.15 1.81
C SER A 26 12.44 5.48 0.76
N GLU A 27 13.69 5.25 1.15
CA GLU A 27 14.67 4.43 0.42
C GLU A 27 14.96 3.13 1.18
N ALA A 28 14.33 2.92 2.34
CA ALA A 28 14.54 1.75 3.20
C ALA A 28 13.45 0.68 2.99
N TYR A 29 13.83 -0.59 3.20
CA TYR A 29 12.93 -1.75 3.23
C TYR A 29 11.95 -1.84 2.06
N GLN A 30 12.45 -1.52 0.85
CA GLN A 30 11.68 -1.60 -0.40
C GLN A 30 10.37 -0.80 -0.38
N SER A 31 10.32 0.34 0.34
CA SER A 31 9.14 1.20 0.50
C SER A 31 7.91 0.54 1.16
N GLY A 32 8.01 -0.71 1.62
CA GLY A 32 6.89 -1.48 2.19
C GLY A 32 6.22 -0.81 3.39
N PRO A 33 6.97 -0.49 4.47
CA PRO A 33 6.41 0.20 5.64
C PRO A 33 5.80 1.57 5.29
N THR A 34 6.39 2.25 4.31
CA THR A 34 5.90 3.55 3.84
C THR A 34 4.55 3.43 3.15
N ALA A 35 4.41 2.47 2.24
CA ALA A 35 3.14 2.20 1.57
C ALA A 35 2.04 1.82 2.58
N LEU A 36 2.37 0.99 3.58
CA LEU A 36 1.42 0.62 4.65
C LEU A 36 0.98 1.84 5.46
N ALA A 37 1.93 2.71 5.87
CA ALA A 37 1.62 3.93 6.62
C ALA A 37 0.69 4.86 5.84
N SER A 38 0.90 5.00 4.53
CA SER A 38 0.04 5.77 3.64
C SER A 38 -1.38 5.21 3.59
N MET A 39 -1.55 3.89 3.48
CA MET A 39 -2.86 3.25 3.47
C MET A 39 -3.59 3.35 4.81
N LEU A 40 -2.88 3.13 5.92
CA LEU A 40 -3.44 3.27 7.27
C LEU A 40 -3.88 4.71 7.54
N SER A 41 -3.06 5.69 7.13
CA SER A 41 -3.41 7.10 7.25
C SER A 41 -4.63 7.49 6.44
N GLN A 42 -4.82 6.89 5.26
CA GLN A 42 -6.03 7.09 4.45
C GLN A 42 -7.30 6.52 5.12
N GLN A 43 -7.16 5.50 5.96
CA GLN A 43 -8.24 4.96 6.80
C GLN A 43 -8.46 5.76 8.11
N GLY A 44 -7.76 6.89 8.29
CA GLY A 44 -7.83 7.72 9.48
C GLY A 44 -6.97 7.23 10.66
N ILE A 45 -6.16 6.19 10.46
CA ILE A 45 -5.22 5.69 11.46
C ILE A 45 -3.91 6.46 11.29
N VAL A 46 -3.64 7.40 12.19
CA VAL A 46 -2.42 8.21 12.15
C VAL A 46 -1.20 7.32 12.36
N MET A 47 -0.50 7.01 11.27
CA MET A 47 0.66 6.13 11.26
C MET A 47 1.78 6.77 10.44
N THR A 48 3.02 6.64 10.90
CA THR A 48 4.20 7.09 10.17
C THR A 48 5.14 5.90 9.92
N PRO A 49 5.98 5.92 8.88
CA PRO A 49 6.83 4.78 8.53
C PRO A 49 7.70 4.30 9.71
N GLY A 50 8.30 5.21 10.48
CA GLY A 50 9.14 4.84 11.63
C GLY A 50 8.39 4.23 12.82
N LEU A 51 7.07 4.42 12.91
CA LEU A 51 6.25 3.72 13.91
C LEU A 51 6.01 2.26 13.53
N LEU A 52 6.19 1.90 12.27
CA LEU A 52 5.98 0.55 11.75
C LEU A 52 7.23 -0.32 11.86
N ASP A 53 8.41 0.24 12.14
CA ASP A 53 9.65 -0.52 12.25
C ASP A 53 9.56 -1.58 13.36
N LYS A 54 9.12 -1.20 14.56
CA LYS A 54 8.96 -2.13 15.69
C LYS A 54 7.93 -3.25 15.42
N PRO A 55 6.68 -2.96 15.03
CA PRO A 55 5.69 -4.02 14.80
C PRO A 55 6.01 -4.88 13.58
N LEU A 56 6.79 -4.39 12.62
CA LEU A 56 7.27 -5.18 11.47
C LEU A 56 8.59 -5.91 11.75
N HIS A 57 9.14 -5.79 12.97
CA HIS A 57 10.43 -6.37 13.37
C HIS A 57 11.61 -5.93 12.49
N LEU A 58 11.64 -4.65 12.14
CA LEU A 58 12.70 -4.04 11.32
C LEU A 58 13.69 -3.25 12.19
N PRO A 59 15.00 -3.30 11.86
CA PRO A 59 15.64 -4.17 10.86
C PRO A 59 15.72 -5.64 11.30
N GLY A 60 15.82 -6.58 10.34
CA GLY A 60 16.12 -7.99 10.59
C GLY A 60 15.04 -9.00 10.18
N ALA A 61 13.83 -8.54 9.86
CA ALA A 61 12.72 -9.37 9.37
C ALA A 61 12.31 -9.02 7.92
N GLU A 62 13.24 -8.55 7.09
CA GLU A 62 12.97 -8.15 5.70
C GLU A 62 12.46 -9.31 4.84
N ALA A 63 12.91 -10.53 5.12
CA ALA A 63 12.47 -11.75 4.43
C ALA A 63 10.99 -12.07 4.71
N ASP A 64 10.50 -11.74 5.90
CA ASP A 64 9.12 -11.96 6.33
C ASP A 64 8.24 -10.71 6.16
N LEU A 65 8.76 -9.63 5.57
CA LEU A 65 8.12 -8.32 5.52
C LEU A 65 6.70 -8.37 4.96
N GLU A 66 6.51 -9.04 3.82
CA GLU A 66 5.19 -9.16 3.19
C GLU A 66 4.17 -9.81 4.14
N ARG A 67 4.58 -10.90 4.80
CA ARG A 67 3.74 -11.61 5.76
C ARG A 67 3.44 -10.75 6.99
N ASN A 68 4.46 -10.09 7.54
CA ASN A 68 4.32 -9.23 8.72
C ASN A 68 3.40 -8.03 8.44
N MET A 69 3.48 -7.45 7.24
CA MET A 69 2.57 -6.38 6.81
C MET A 69 1.12 -6.86 6.74
N GLN A 70 0.86 -8.07 6.23
CA GLN A 70 -0.49 -8.63 6.20
C GLN A 70 -1.05 -8.88 7.59
N VAL A 71 -0.22 -9.39 8.52
CA VAL A 71 -0.61 -9.59 9.93
C VAL A 71 -0.92 -8.26 10.58
N LEU A 72 -0.02 -7.29 10.47
CA LEU A 72 -0.17 -5.98 11.09
C LEU A 72 -1.42 -5.24 10.60
N ALA A 73 -1.69 -5.27 9.29
CA ALA A 73 -2.92 -4.68 8.74
C ALA A 73 -4.19 -5.32 9.34
N ARG A 74 -4.20 -6.63 9.57
CA ARG A 74 -5.31 -7.34 10.23
C ARG A 74 -5.48 -6.94 11.69
N GLU A 75 -4.39 -6.71 12.41
CA GLU A 75 -4.42 -6.20 13.79
C GLU A 75 -5.07 -4.81 13.87
N TYR A 76 -4.91 -3.98 12.83
CA TYR A 76 -5.62 -2.71 12.68
C TYR A 76 -7.06 -2.85 12.17
N GLY A 77 -7.59 -4.07 12.08
CA GLY A 77 -8.97 -4.33 11.64
C GLY A 77 -9.17 -4.27 10.13
N LEU A 78 -8.10 -4.24 9.33
CA LEU A 78 -8.18 -4.23 7.87
C LEU A 78 -8.12 -5.63 7.29
N MET A 79 -8.96 -5.91 6.30
CA MET A 79 -8.93 -7.19 5.60
C MET A 79 -7.99 -7.12 4.40
N VAL A 80 -6.92 -7.92 4.46
CA VAL A 80 -5.94 -8.00 3.37
C VAL A 80 -6.33 -9.10 2.40
N TYR A 81 -6.42 -8.73 1.13
CA TYR A 81 -6.65 -9.61 0.00
C TYR A 81 -5.40 -9.62 -0.88
N PRO A 82 -4.55 -10.67 -0.79
CA PRO A 82 -3.42 -10.80 -1.68
C PRO A 82 -3.91 -11.01 -3.11
N LEU A 83 -3.32 -10.29 -4.06
CA LEU A 83 -3.58 -10.44 -5.49
C LEU A 83 -2.38 -11.11 -6.15
N ASP A 84 -2.64 -11.88 -7.20
CA ASP A 84 -1.57 -12.38 -8.06
C ASP A 84 -0.80 -11.21 -8.69
N ALA A 85 0.52 -11.35 -8.83
CA ALA A 85 1.39 -10.37 -9.49
C ALA A 85 1.23 -10.37 -11.03
N LYS A 86 -0.02 -10.33 -11.50
CA LYS A 86 -0.40 -10.29 -12.92
C LYS A 86 -1.35 -9.12 -13.14
N LEU A 87 -1.13 -8.37 -14.22
CA LEU A 87 -1.98 -7.22 -14.56
C LEU A 87 -3.46 -7.60 -14.64
N THR A 88 -3.77 -8.80 -15.14
CA THR A 88 -5.13 -9.33 -15.23
C THR A 88 -5.81 -9.48 -13.87
N ALA A 89 -5.07 -9.69 -12.78
CA ALA A 89 -5.64 -9.81 -11.43
C ALA A 89 -6.21 -8.48 -10.91
N VAL A 90 -5.76 -7.35 -11.46
CA VAL A 90 -6.26 -5.99 -11.12
C VAL A 90 -7.36 -5.54 -12.07
N LEU A 91 -7.36 -6.06 -13.29
CA LEU A 91 -8.35 -5.71 -14.33
C LEU A 91 -9.59 -6.61 -14.33
N ALA A 92 -9.52 -7.78 -13.68
CA ALA A 92 -10.66 -8.68 -13.54
C ALA A 92 -11.54 -8.24 -12.36
N GLN A 93 -12.56 -7.43 -12.67
CA GLN A 93 -13.72 -7.17 -11.83
C GLN A 93 -14.97 -7.12 -12.70
#